data_AF-A0AA38IGA8-F1
#
_entry.id   AF-A0AA38IGA8-F1
#
_cell.length_a   1.000
_cell.length_b   1.000
_cell.length_c   1.000
_cell.angle_alpha   90.00
_cell.angle_beta   90.00
_cell.angle_gamma   90.00
#
_symmetry.space_group_name_H-M   'P 1'
#
loop_
_entity.id
_entity.type
_entity.pdbx_description
1 polymer ?
#
loop_
_entity_poly.entity_id
_entity_poly.type
_entity_poly.pdbx_seq_one_letter_code
_entity_poly.pdbx_strand_id
1 'polypeptide(L)'
;MCTSKRFGSSCFQTIDEAIINSIPKNTKKSKKSAWKQFNAFCQEKNYVLDHQRSIEEIANILKDWGYNMRRKNGEEYKECVVKTLWNVVAKEVQEMYDYKYNIKFNPFSDSTFNEARRARDAKRKTLQSSLKKKKK
;
A
#
# COMPACT_ATOMS: atom_id res chain seq x y z
N MET A 1 48.97 -0.99 -3.69
CA MET A 1 49.46 -2.32 -4.12
C MET A 1 48.72 -3.37 -3.30
N CYS A 2 47.93 -4.23 -3.94
CA CYS A 2 47.16 -5.28 -3.27
C CYS A 2 47.95 -6.60 -3.39
N THR A 3 48.50 -7.10 -2.29
CA THR A 3 49.25 -8.36 -2.26
C THR A 3 48.28 -9.53 -2.06
N SER A 4 48.20 -10.41 -3.06
CA SER A 4 47.40 -11.64 -3.00
C SER A 4 48.21 -12.77 -2.33
N LYS A 5 47.65 -13.41 -1.30
CA LYS A 5 48.06 -14.73 -0.83
C LYS A 5 46.83 -15.64 -0.74
N ARG A 6 47.02 -16.84 -1.32
CA ARG A 6 46.24 -18.08 -1.31
C ARG A 6 45.01 -18.10 -0.38
N PHE A 7 43.87 -18.47 -0.99
CA PHE A 7 42.48 -18.57 -0.50
C PHE A 7 41.63 -17.31 -0.65
N GLY A 8 40.72 -17.33 -1.64
CA GLY A 8 39.46 -16.58 -1.66
C GLY A 8 39.55 -15.08 -1.40
N SER A 9 40.28 -14.34 -2.22
CA SER A 9 40.36 -12.87 -2.14
C SER A 9 39.10 -12.19 -2.68
N SER A 10 37.97 -12.29 -1.97
CA SER A 10 37.02 -11.17 -1.97
C SER A 10 37.51 -10.18 -0.92
N CYS A 11 37.86 -8.96 -1.36
CA CYS A 11 38.26 -7.86 -0.50
C CYS A 11 37.26 -7.74 0.66
N PHE A 12 37.72 -7.53 1.90
CA PHE A 12 36.82 -7.38 3.06
C PHE A 12 35.70 -6.36 2.81
N GLN A 13 35.98 -5.33 2.00
CA GLN A 13 35.02 -4.34 1.52
C GLN A 13 33.82 -4.96 0.77
N THR A 14 34.05 -6.00 -0.04
CA THR A 14 33.01 -6.68 -0.84
C THR A 14 32.09 -7.52 0.04
N ILE A 15 32.58 -8.03 1.17
CA ILE A 15 31.81 -8.81 2.13
C ILE A 15 30.94 -7.89 2.99
N ASP A 16 31.50 -6.77 3.47
CA ASP A 16 30.73 -5.78 4.24
C ASP A 16 29.59 -5.16 3.42
N GLU A 17 29.82 -4.88 2.13
CA GLU A 17 28.76 -4.42 1.22
C GLU A 17 27.68 -5.48 1.01
N ALA A 18 28.04 -6.76 0.88
CA ALA A 18 27.07 -7.85 0.77
C ALA A 18 26.25 -8.03 2.06
N ILE A 19 26.88 -7.87 3.23
CA ILE A 19 26.21 -7.92 4.53
C ILE A 19 25.24 -6.74 4.67
N ILE A 20 25.64 -5.51 4.36
CA ILE A 20 24.77 -4.32 4.41
C ILE A 20 23.56 -4.45 3.45
N ASN A 21 23.77 -5.03 2.26
CA ASN A 21 22.69 -5.26 1.29
C ASN A 21 21.78 -6.43 1.67
N SER A 22 22.24 -7.36 2.52
CA SER A 22 21.46 -8.49 3.03
C SER A 22 20.54 -8.14 4.20
N ILE A 23 20.80 -7.02 4.89
CA ILE A 23 19.91 -6.55 5.96
C ILE A 23 18.59 -6.14 5.31
N PRO A 24 17.46 -6.80 5.63
CA PRO A 24 16.17 -6.39 5.11
C PRO A 24 15.89 -4.98 5.64
N LYS A 25 16.12 -3.97 4.80
CA LYS A 25 15.73 -2.59 5.07
C LYS A 25 14.24 -2.65 5.34
N ASN A 26 13.86 -2.38 6.59
CA ASN A 26 12.48 -2.24 7.00
C ASN A 26 11.92 -1.01 6.28
N THR A 27 11.53 -1.21 5.03
CA THR A 27 11.10 -0.16 4.12
C THR A 27 9.73 0.28 4.62
N LYS A 28 9.70 1.30 5.47
CA LYS A 28 8.49 2.09 5.69
C LYS A 28 7.95 2.40 4.29
N LYS A 29 6.77 1.86 3.96
CA LYS A 29 6.16 2.09 2.66
C LYS A 29 5.99 3.60 2.49
N SER A 30 6.75 4.20 1.58
CA SER A 30 6.72 5.63 1.36
C SER A 30 5.39 6.06 0.73
N LYS A 31 4.99 7.33 0.93
CA LYS A 31 3.80 7.96 0.30
C LYS A 31 3.74 7.62 -1.20
N LYS A 32 4.87 7.78 -1.89
CA LYS A 32 5.06 7.45 -3.32
C LYS A 32 4.79 5.97 -3.65
N SER A 33 5.20 5.04 -2.79
CA SER A 33 4.98 3.60 -3.01
C SER A 33 3.51 3.21 -2.85
N ALA A 34 2.80 3.83 -1.91
CA ALA A 34 1.36 3.61 -1.72
C ALA A 34 0.57 4.16 -2.93
N TRP A 35 0.89 5.38 -3.36
CA TRP A 35 0.28 6.01 -4.53
C TRP A 35 0.51 5.22 -5.82
N LYS A 36 1.74 4.73 -6.04
CA LYS A 36 2.04 3.89 -7.22
C LYS A 36 1.22 2.60 -7.25
N GLN A 37 1.04 1.96 -6.09
CA GLN A 37 0.19 0.76 -5.98
C GLN A 37 -1.28 1.07 -6.25
N PHE A 38 -1.77 2.22 -5.78
CA PHE A 38 -3.12 2.66 -6.05
C PHE A 38 -3.35 2.97 -7.53
N ASN A 39 -2.45 3.71 -8.18
CA ASN A 39 -2.57 3.99 -9.61
C ASN A 39 -2.54 2.72 -10.46
N ALA A 40 -1.67 1.75 -10.13
CA ALA A 40 -1.65 0.46 -10.80
C ALA A 40 -2.98 -0.29 -10.66
N PHE A 41 -3.58 -0.26 -9.46
CA PHE A 41 -4.91 -0.83 -9.21
C PHE A 41 -5.99 -0.11 -10.02
N CYS A 42 -5.98 1.23 -10.06
CA CYS A 42 -6.93 2.00 -10.87
C CYS A 42 -6.80 1.67 -12.36
N GLN A 43 -5.59 1.52 -12.87
CA GLN A 43 -5.34 1.09 -14.26
C GLN A 43 -5.89 -0.32 -14.52
N GLU A 44 -5.64 -1.27 -13.63
CA GLU A 44 -6.14 -2.65 -13.73
C GLU A 44 -7.67 -2.72 -13.74
N LYS A 45 -8.32 -1.86 -12.95
CA LYS A 45 -9.79 -1.79 -12.82
C LYS A 45 -10.46 -0.80 -13.76
N ASN A 46 -9.70 -0.13 -14.63
CA ASN A 46 -10.17 0.96 -15.49
C ASN A 46 -10.88 2.10 -14.70
N TYR A 47 -10.42 2.38 -13.49
CA TYR A 47 -10.85 3.54 -12.73
C TYR A 47 -10.11 4.79 -13.18
N VAL A 48 -10.87 5.77 -13.68
CA VAL A 48 -10.39 7.09 -14.05
C VAL A 48 -10.70 8.06 -12.92
N LEU A 49 -9.67 8.71 -12.37
CA LEU A 49 -9.81 9.74 -11.35
C LEU A 49 -9.92 11.10 -12.04
N ASP A 50 -11.15 11.51 -12.34
CA ASP A 50 -11.47 12.79 -12.96
C ASP A 50 -12.48 13.59 -12.10
N HIS A 51 -12.82 14.79 -12.58
CA HIS A 51 -13.76 15.71 -11.95
C HIS A 51 -15.24 15.31 -12.10
N GLN A 52 -15.54 14.36 -12.99
CA GLN A 52 -16.92 13.94 -13.24
C GLN A 52 -17.39 12.95 -12.17
N ARG A 53 -16.45 12.28 -11.50
CA ARG A 53 -16.76 11.37 -10.41
C ARG A 53 -17.34 12.08 -9.19
N SER A 54 -18.45 11.56 -8.73
CA SER A 54 -19.05 11.92 -7.45
C SER A 54 -18.17 11.47 -6.28
N ILE A 55 -18.37 12.11 -5.12
CA ILE A 55 -17.69 11.74 -3.87
C ILE A 55 -17.98 10.27 -3.49
N GLU A 56 -19.18 9.78 -3.80
CA GLU A 56 -19.61 8.40 -3.58
C GLU A 56 -18.81 7.41 -4.44
N GLU A 57 -18.56 7.73 -5.70
CA GLU A 57 -17.73 6.91 -6.57
C GLU A 57 -16.28 6.88 -6.09
N ILE A 58 -15.74 8.01 -5.63
CA ILE A 58 -14.40 8.07 -5.04
C ILE A 58 -14.33 7.19 -3.79
N ALA A 59 -15.34 7.24 -2.92
CA ALA A 59 -15.44 6.38 -1.74
C ALA A 59 -15.51 4.89 -2.13
N ASN A 60 -16.25 4.56 -3.21
CA ASN A 60 -16.33 3.20 -3.74
C ASN A 60 -15.00 2.69 -4.31
N ILE A 61 -14.25 3.52 -5.03
CA ILE A 61 -12.90 3.16 -5.51
C ILE A 61 -11.97 2.88 -4.32
N LEU A 62 -11.97 3.75 -3.31
CA LEU A 62 -11.14 3.55 -2.11
C LEU A 62 -11.58 2.32 -1.30
N LYS A 63 -12.89 2.03 -1.25
CA LYS A 63 -13.44 0.81 -0.66
C LYS A 63 -12.92 -0.42 -1.40
N ASP A 64 -13.03 -0.44 -2.73
CA ASP A 64 -12.61 -1.58 -3.54
C ASP A 64 -11.10 -1.81 -3.47
N TRP A 65 -10.32 -0.72 -3.47
CA TRP A 65 -8.87 -0.81 -3.29
C TRP A 65 -8.50 -1.36 -1.91
N GLY A 66 -9.10 -0.87 -0.83
CA GLY A 66 -8.88 -1.40 0.52
C GLY A 66 -9.28 -2.89 0.65
N TYR A 67 -10.35 -3.28 -0.04
CA TYR A 67 -10.85 -4.64 -0.11
C TYR A 67 -9.86 -5.55 -0.85
N ASN A 68 -9.35 -5.13 -2.01
CA ASN A 68 -8.53 -5.95 -2.91
C ASN A 68 -7.01 -5.79 -2.71
N MET A 69 -6.57 -5.00 -1.73
CA MET A 69 -5.16 -4.77 -1.48
C MET A 69 -4.40 -6.05 -1.11
N ARG A 70 -3.39 -6.40 -1.93
CA ARG A 70 -2.51 -7.56 -1.77
C ARG A 70 -1.05 -7.22 -2.01
N ARG A 71 -0.16 -8.04 -1.46
CA ARG A 71 1.27 -8.00 -1.76
C ARG A 71 1.53 -8.49 -3.18
N LYS A 72 2.71 -8.18 -3.72
CA LYS A 72 3.15 -8.63 -5.06
C LYS A 72 3.20 -10.16 -5.20
N ASN A 73 3.47 -10.86 -4.11
CA ASN A 73 3.48 -12.33 -4.06
C ASN A 73 2.07 -12.93 -3.88
N GLY A 74 1.00 -12.12 -3.99
CA GLY A 74 -0.39 -12.56 -3.81
C GLY A 74 -0.83 -12.69 -2.35
N GLU A 75 0.08 -12.55 -1.38
CA GLU A 75 -0.27 -12.62 0.04
C GLU A 75 -1.10 -11.43 0.51
N GLU A 76 -1.97 -11.68 1.49
CA GLU A 76 -2.74 -10.64 2.15
C GLU A 76 -1.85 -9.80 3.08
N TYR A 77 -2.03 -8.48 3.06
CA TYR A 77 -1.36 -7.60 4.02
C TYR A 77 -1.96 -7.76 5.43
N LYS A 78 -1.12 -7.51 6.45
CA LYS A 78 -1.61 -7.30 7.83
C LYS A 78 -2.55 -6.09 7.86
N GLU A 79 -3.56 -6.15 8.72
CA GLU A 79 -4.58 -5.09 8.86
C GLU A 79 -3.99 -3.69 9.09
N CYS A 80 -3.01 -3.59 9.99
CA CYS A 80 -2.33 -2.33 10.27
C CYS A 80 -1.66 -1.73 9.01
N VAL A 81 -1.13 -2.56 8.12
CA VAL A 81 -0.51 -2.14 6.86
C VAL A 81 -1.58 -1.66 5.88
N VAL A 82 -2.68 -2.40 5.74
CA VAL A 82 -3.80 -2.00 4.87
C VAL A 82 -4.37 -0.66 5.33
N LYS A 83 -4.61 -0.48 6.64
CA LYS A 83 -5.12 0.77 7.21
C LYS A 83 -4.17 1.94 6.94
N THR A 84 -2.87 1.72 7.11
CA THR A 84 -1.84 2.74 6.85
C THR A 84 -1.81 3.14 5.38
N LEU A 85 -1.74 2.16 4.46
CA LEU A 85 -1.75 2.42 3.02
C LEU A 85 -3.04 3.13 2.59
N TRP A 86 -4.19 2.67 3.11
CA TRP A 86 -5.48 3.26 2.83
C TRP A 86 -5.53 4.73 3.23
N ASN A 87 -5.14 5.07 4.46
CA ASN A 87 -5.15 6.45 4.95
C ASN A 87 -4.22 7.36 4.13
N VAL A 88 -3.03 6.87 3.78
CA VAL A 88 -2.06 7.63 2.98
C VAL A 88 -2.64 8.00 1.64
N VAL A 89 -3.23 7.03 0.93
CA VAL A 89 -3.80 7.30 -0.40
C VAL A 89 -5.10 8.07 -0.31
N ALA A 90 -5.96 7.82 0.68
CA ALA A 90 -7.16 8.63 0.88
C ALA A 90 -6.80 10.12 1.04
N LYS A 91 -5.72 10.43 1.77
CA LYS A 91 -5.20 11.80 1.89
C LYS A 91 -4.65 12.34 0.57
N GLU A 92 -3.92 11.53 -0.19
CA GLU A 92 -3.43 11.93 -1.53
C GLU A 92 -4.58 12.18 -2.52
N VAL A 93 -5.64 11.37 -2.50
CA VAL A 93 -6.82 11.59 -3.35
C VAL A 93 -7.51 12.89 -2.94
N GLN A 94 -7.68 13.15 -1.65
CA GLN A 94 -8.21 14.43 -1.15
C GLN A 94 -7.38 15.62 -1.67
N GLU A 95 -6.06 15.58 -1.49
CA GLU A 95 -5.14 16.65 -1.93
C GLU A 95 -5.19 16.84 -3.46
N MET A 96 -5.27 15.74 -4.23
CA MET A 96 -5.33 15.78 -5.68
C MET A 96 -6.62 16.40 -6.20
N TYR A 97 -7.77 16.04 -5.62
CA TYR A 97 -9.07 16.58 -6.03
C TYR A 97 -9.26 18.05 -5.64
N ASP A 98 -8.77 18.45 -4.47
CA ASP A 98 -8.78 19.85 -4.05
C ASP A 98 -7.89 20.69 -5.00
N TYR A 99 -6.66 20.23 -5.25
CA TYR A 99 -5.71 20.95 -6.10
C TYR A 99 -6.14 21.02 -7.58
N LYS A 100 -6.59 19.90 -8.17
CA LYS A 100 -6.87 19.84 -9.62
C LYS A 100 -8.26 20.30 -9.99
N TYR A 101 -9.24 20.09 -9.11
CA TYR A 101 -10.66 20.26 -9.44
C TYR A 101 -11.39 21.20 -8.47
N ASN A 102 -10.72 21.69 -7.42
CA ASN A 102 -11.32 22.51 -6.36
C ASN A 102 -12.51 21.79 -5.68
N ILE A 103 -12.49 20.45 -5.67
CA ILE A 103 -13.52 19.62 -5.04
C ILE A 103 -13.03 19.27 -3.63
N LYS A 104 -13.78 19.74 -2.62
CA LYS A 104 -13.46 19.54 -1.21
C LYS A 104 -14.30 18.41 -0.62
N PHE A 105 -13.62 17.42 -0.06
CA PHE A 105 -14.22 16.37 0.76
C PHE A 105 -13.20 15.94 1.83
N ASN A 106 -13.65 15.17 2.83
CA ASN A 106 -12.78 14.65 3.87
C ASN A 106 -12.99 13.14 4.07
N PRO A 107 -12.06 12.29 3.62
CA PRO A 107 -12.22 10.84 3.67
C PRO A 107 -12.19 10.24 5.09
N PHE A 108 -11.91 11.06 6.12
CA PHE A 108 -11.82 10.63 7.52
C PHE A 108 -13.04 11.02 8.36
N SER A 109 -13.73 12.11 8.01
CA SER A 109 -14.93 12.58 8.71
C SER A 109 -16.22 12.26 7.96
N ASP A 110 -16.19 12.25 6.63
CA ASP A 110 -17.41 12.16 5.83
C ASP A 110 -18.07 10.79 5.98
N SER A 111 -19.39 10.79 6.11
CA SER A 111 -20.21 9.59 6.30
C SER A 111 -20.06 8.61 5.13
N THR A 112 -19.97 9.12 3.91
CA THR A 112 -19.77 8.33 2.67
C THR A 112 -18.52 7.46 2.73
N PHE A 113 -17.44 7.95 3.35
CA PHE A 113 -16.19 7.19 3.51
C PHE A 113 -16.17 6.34 4.78
N ASN A 114 -17.12 6.53 5.71
CA ASN A 114 -17.27 5.67 6.87
C ASN A 114 -17.64 4.24 6.45
N GLU A 115 -18.52 4.10 5.45
CA GLU A 115 -18.88 2.79 4.89
C GLU A 115 -17.69 2.11 4.22
N ALA A 116 -16.89 2.85 3.45
CA ALA A 116 -15.66 2.35 2.84
C ALA A 116 -14.68 1.80 3.89
N ARG A 117 -14.49 2.54 5.00
CA ARG A 117 -13.66 2.11 6.14
C ARG A 117 -14.22 0.87 6.83
N ARG A 118 -15.53 0.83 7.10
CA ARG A 118 -16.21 -0.32 7.72
C ARG A 118 -16.15 -1.57 6.86
N ALA A 119 -16.37 -1.44 5.56
CA ALA A 119 -16.30 -2.57 4.62
C ALA A 119 -14.89 -3.16 4.53
N ARG A 120 -13.86 -2.30 4.52
CA ARG A 120 -12.46 -2.71 4.64
C ARG A 120 -12.24 -3.51 5.93
N ASP A 121 -12.65 -2.98 7.08
CA ASP A 121 -12.42 -3.62 8.38
C ASP A 121 -13.20 -4.94 8.51
N ALA A 122 -14.43 -5.01 7.98
CA ALA A 122 -15.27 -6.20 7.97
C ALA A 122 -14.65 -7.35 7.16
N LYS A 123 -14.19 -7.11 5.91
CA LYS A 123 -13.49 -8.14 5.11
C LYS A 123 -12.28 -8.70 5.85
N ARG A 124 -11.54 -7.83 6.55
CA ARG A 124 -10.29 -8.23 7.20
C ARG A 124 -10.55 -9.07 8.44
N LYS A 125 -11.61 -8.78 9.20
CA LYS A 125 -12.07 -9.66 10.29
C LYS A 125 -12.41 -11.07 9.77
N THR A 126 -13.13 -11.17 8.65
CA THR A 126 -13.46 -12.47 8.04
C THR A 126 -12.20 -13.22 7.56
N LEU A 127 -11.28 -12.55 6.86
CA LEU A 127 -10.03 -13.16 6.40
C LEU A 127 -9.11 -13.64 7.55
N GLN A 128 -9.01 -12.89 8.64
CA GLN A 128 -8.23 -13.33 9.81
C GLN A 128 -8.86 -14.54 10.49
N SER A 129 -10.19 -14.59 10.58
CA SER A 129 -10.91 -15.73 11.16
C SER A 129 -10.73 -17.02 10.35
N SER A 130 -10.69 -16.94 9.02
CA SER A 130 -10.50 -18.10 8.15
C SER A 130 -9.07 -18.64 8.18
N LEU A 131 -8.06 -17.76 8.27
CA LEU A 131 -6.66 -18.16 8.45
C LEU A 131 -6.42 -18.86 9.80
N LYS A 132 -7.11 -18.45 10.87
CA LYS A 132 -7.04 -19.15 12.17
C LYS A 132 -7.66 -20.54 12.14
N LYS A 133 -8.72 -20.75 11.35
CA LYS A 133 -9.38 -22.07 11.21
C LYS A 133 -8.54 -23.10 10.43
N LYS A 134 -7.67 -22.68 9.51
CA LYS A 134 -6.80 -23.56 8.72
C LYS A 134 -5.55 -24.07 9.46
N LYS A 135 -5.30 -23.63 10.70
CA LYS A 135 -4.18 -24.08 11.55
C LYS A 135 -4.54 -25.23 12.49
N LYS A 136 -5.61 -25.98 12.23
CA LYS A 136 -5.99 -27.17 12.98
C LYS A 136 -5.81 -28.42 12.14
#